data_AF-A0A6I5RQW9-F1
#
_entry.id   AF-A0A6I5RQW9-F1
#
_cell.length_a   1.000
_cell.length_b   1.000
_cell.length_c   1.000
_cell.angle_alpha   90.00
_cell.angle_beta   90.00
_cell.angle_gamma   90.00
#
_symmetry.space_group_name_H-M   'P 1'
#
loop_
_entity.id
_entity.type
_entity.pdbx_description
1 polymer ?
#
loop_
_entity_poly.entity_id
_entity_poly.type
_entity_poly.pdbx_seq_one_letter_code
_entity_poly.pdbx_strand_id
1 'polypeptide(L)'
;MSSSQDEVIAFLSCPGSYPGPEQPVTCIESHGSRVFLHADRAYKLKLAVAYAELNFLTLKRREHACRAELRLNSRTAPDLYLRLCPITRQADGRLAFDGDGHVMDWLVVMRRFPQKALFDRMAVEGRLSEPLIHELGAEIARFHASAEVRQQDPALRQLKADKARQLLRQAQGYLSHESPLLGVTTAC
;
A
#
# COMPACT_ATOMS: atom_id res chain seq x y z
N MET A 1 -7.43 -5.53 -26.83
CA MET A 1 -8.67 -5.42 -26.01
C MET A 1 -8.25 -4.99 -24.62
N SER A 2 -8.75 -3.84 -24.16
CA SER A 2 -8.52 -3.33 -22.80
C SER A 2 -9.18 -4.28 -21.81
N SER A 3 -8.49 -4.69 -20.74
CA SER A 3 -9.11 -5.48 -19.68
C SER A 3 -10.12 -4.64 -18.90
N SER A 4 -11.10 -5.27 -18.26
CA SER A 4 -12.07 -4.58 -17.40
C SER A 4 -11.39 -3.73 -16.30
N GLN A 5 -10.19 -4.12 -15.85
CA GLN A 5 -9.42 -3.37 -14.87
C GLN A 5 -8.73 -2.12 -15.47
N ASP A 6 -8.36 -2.15 -16.75
CA ASP A 6 -7.77 -0.98 -17.42
C ASP A 6 -8.76 0.18 -17.51
N GLU A 7 -10.06 -0.11 -17.69
CA GLU A 7 -11.13 0.90 -17.63
C GLU A 7 -11.24 1.53 -16.24
N VAL A 8 -11.15 0.73 -15.17
CA VAL A 8 -11.14 1.22 -13.80
C VAL A 8 -9.91 2.08 -13.54
N ILE A 9 -8.73 1.66 -14.01
CA ILE A 9 -7.50 2.44 -13.89
C ILE A 9 -7.61 3.78 -14.62
N ALA A 10 -8.15 3.79 -15.84
CA ALA A 10 -8.37 5.02 -16.60
C ALA A 10 -9.33 5.96 -15.88
N PHE A 11 -10.44 5.43 -15.34
CA PHE A 11 -11.38 6.19 -14.52
C PHE A 11 -10.71 6.81 -13.30
N LEU A 12 -9.93 6.04 -12.54
CA LEU A 12 -9.22 6.52 -11.36
C LEU A 12 -8.08 7.49 -11.67
N SER A 13 -7.55 7.49 -12.89
CA SER A 13 -6.49 8.41 -13.31
C SER A 13 -7.04 9.78 -13.73
N CYS A 14 -8.34 9.89 -13.97
CA CYS A 14 -8.99 11.13 -14.38
C CYS A 14 -9.40 11.98 -13.15
N PRO A 15 -8.92 13.23 -13.01
CA PRO A 15 -9.32 14.13 -11.93
C PRO A 15 -10.83 14.33 -11.81
N GLY A 16 -11.54 14.49 -12.93
CA GLY A 16 -12.99 14.71 -12.97
C GLY A 16 -13.84 13.50 -12.54
N SER A 17 -13.23 12.34 -12.26
CA SER A 17 -13.95 11.17 -11.73
C SER A 17 -14.27 11.28 -10.25
N TYR A 18 -13.49 12.06 -9.50
CA TYR A 18 -13.58 12.14 -8.05
C TYR A 18 -14.65 13.13 -7.58
N PRO A 19 -15.32 12.89 -6.44
CA PRO A 19 -16.25 13.85 -5.87
C PRO A 19 -15.51 15.10 -5.36
N GLY A 20 -16.11 16.27 -5.57
CA GLY A 20 -15.60 17.55 -5.07
C GLY A 20 -14.84 18.36 -6.14
N PRO A 21 -14.05 19.36 -5.71
CA PRO A 21 -13.28 20.19 -6.64
C PRO A 21 -12.20 19.36 -7.35
N GLU A 22 -12.03 19.61 -8.63
CA GLU A 22 -11.05 18.92 -9.46
C GLU A 22 -9.63 19.23 -8.97
N GLN A 23 -8.90 18.20 -8.58
CA GLN A 23 -7.50 18.29 -8.18
C GLN A 23 -6.66 17.25 -8.92
N PRO A 24 -5.35 17.50 -9.10
CA PRO A 24 -4.48 16.54 -9.75
C PRO A 24 -4.48 15.18 -9.05
N VAL A 25 -4.52 14.12 -9.85
CA VAL A 25 -4.37 12.75 -9.37
C VAL A 25 -2.90 12.36 -9.47
N THR A 26 -2.31 11.94 -8.35
CA THR A 26 -0.97 11.33 -8.35
C THR A 26 -1.11 9.82 -8.22
N CYS A 27 -0.48 9.05 -9.11
CA CYS A 27 -0.47 7.59 -9.03
C CYS A 27 0.86 7.09 -8.45
N ILE A 28 0.79 6.24 -7.44
CA ILE A 28 1.92 5.50 -6.89
C ILE A 28 1.70 4.01 -7.17
N GLU A 29 2.68 3.37 -7.78
CA GLU A 29 2.58 1.95 -8.14
C GLU A 29 3.52 1.09 -7.30
N SER A 30 3.02 -0.09 -6.94
CA SER A 30 3.77 -1.20 -6.38
C SER A 30 3.52 -2.43 -7.25
N HIS A 31 4.32 -3.47 -7.10
CA HIS A 31 4.16 -4.74 -7.83
C HIS A 31 2.73 -5.34 -7.78
N GLY A 32 1.95 -5.10 -6.71
CA GLY A 32 0.61 -5.69 -6.54
C GLY A 32 -0.54 -4.69 -6.44
N SER A 33 -0.27 -3.39 -6.51
CA SER A 33 -1.30 -2.35 -6.26
C SER A 33 -0.94 -1.02 -6.88
N ARG A 34 -1.96 -0.26 -7.27
CA ARG A 34 -1.87 1.18 -7.59
C ARG A 34 -2.60 1.98 -6.52
N VAL A 35 -2.02 3.10 -6.11
CA VAL A 35 -2.61 4.04 -5.16
C VAL A 35 -2.79 5.38 -5.86
N PHE A 36 -4.04 5.82 -5.96
CA PHE A 36 -4.39 7.11 -6.56
C PHE A 36 -4.61 8.13 -5.44
N LEU A 37 -3.84 9.21 -5.45
CA LEU A 37 -3.93 10.29 -4.47
C LEU A 37 -4.72 11.44 -5.07
N HIS A 38 -5.84 11.81 -4.44
CA HIS A 38 -6.67 12.94 -4.84
C HIS A 38 -7.12 13.68 -3.58
N ALA A 39 -6.90 15.00 -3.55
CA ALA A 39 -7.15 15.84 -2.37
C ALA A 39 -6.55 15.21 -1.09
N ASP A 40 -7.39 14.98 -0.07
CA ASP A 40 -7.06 14.42 1.24
C ASP A 40 -7.29 12.90 1.33
N ARG A 41 -7.47 12.21 0.19
CA ARG A 41 -7.72 10.77 0.11
C ARG A 41 -6.70 10.05 -0.74
N ALA A 42 -6.51 8.77 -0.41
CA ALA A 42 -5.75 7.80 -1.17
C ALA A 42 -6.66 6.60 -1.48
N TYR A 43 -6.70 6.18 -2.74
CA TYR A 43 -7.56 5.12 -3.23
C TYR A 43 -6.68 3.97 -3.74
N LYS A 44 -6.66 2.86 -3.01
CA LYS A 44 -5.79 1.73 -3.33
C LYS A 44 -6.56 0.66 -4.09
N LEU A 45 -6.12 0.39 -5.32
CA LEU A 45 -6.57 -0.68 -6.19
C LEU A 45 -5.58 -1.84 -6.17
N LYS A 46 -6.06 -3.08 -6.06
CA LYS A 46 -5.24 -4.30 -6.26
C LYS A 46 -5.15 -4.61 -7.76
N LEU A 47 -3.94 -4.80 -8.27
CA LEU A 47 -3.76 -5.19 -9.67
C LEU A 47 -4.15 -6.66 -9.87
N ALA A 48 -4.70 -6.99 -11.04
CA ALA A 48 -5.11 -8.34 -11.44
C ALA A 48 -3.89 -9.20 -11.79
N VAL A 49 -3.07 -9.49 -10.78
CA VAL A 49 -1.80 -10.23 -10.90
C VAL A 49 -1.76 -11.43 -9.96
N ALA A 50 -0.87 -12.38 -10.24
CA ALA A 50 -0.55 -13.48 -9.35
C ALA A 50 0.96 -13.66 -9.25
N TYR A 51 1.43 -13.84 -8.02
CA TYR A 51 2.82 -14.17 -7.66
C TYR A 51 2.82 -15.39 -6.74
N ALA A 52 3.99 -15.86 -6.33
CA ALA A 52 4.10 -17.01 -5.43
C ALA A 52 3.36 -16.77 -4.09
N GLU A 53 3.33 -15.53 -3.61
CA GLU A 53 2.77 -15.17 -2.31
C GLU A 53 1.36 -14.59 -2.35
N LEU A 54 0.84 -14.22 -3.53
CA LEU A 54 -0.48 -13.59 -3.66
C LEU A 54 -1.17 -13.92 -4.99
N ASN A 55 -2.50 -13.92 -4.99
CA ASN A 55 -3.28 -14.13 -6.20
C ASN A 55 -4.50 -13.20 -6.21
N PHE A 56 -4.51 -12.25 -7.14
CA PHE A 56 -5.53 -11.21 -7.31
C PHE A 56 -6.20 -11.25 -8.69
N LEU A 57 -6.07 -12.36 -9.42
CA LEU A 57 -6.59 -12.48 -10.79
C LEU A 57 -8.11 -12.29 -10.86
N THR A 58 -8.85 -12.76 -9.85
CA THR A 58 -10.32 -12.65 -9.83
C THR A 58 -10.80 -11.50 -8.97
N LEU A 59 -11.93 -10.90 -9.37
CA LEU A 59 -12.60 -9.83 -8.61
C LEU A 59 -12.88 -10.25 -7.16
N LYS A 60 -13.39 -11.47 -6.94
CA LYS A 60 -13.65 -12.03 -5.61
C LYS A 60 -12.39 -12.10 -4.73
N ARG A 61 -11.23 -12.45 -5.31
CA ARG A 61 -9.96 -12.47 -4.58
C ARG A 61 -9.49 -11.05 -4.23
N ARG A 62 -9.67 -10.09 -5.13
CA ARG A 62 -9.37 -8.68 -4.85
C ARG A 62 -10.28 -8.11 -3.77
N GLU A 63 -11.58 -8.37 -3.83
CA GLU A 63 -12.52 -8.00 -2.76
C GLU A 63 -12.08 -8.56 -1.41
N HIS A 64 -11.81 -9.86 -1.35
CA HIS A 64 -11.39 -10.52 -0.12
C HIS A 64 -10.09 -9.90 0.43
N ALA A 65 -9.12 -9.62 -0.44
CA ALA A 65 -7.88 -8.97 -0.07
C ALA A 65 -8.10 -7.54 0.46
N CYS A 66 -8.96 -6.75 -0.19
CA CYS A 66 -9.31 -5.41 0.27
C CYS A 66 -10.01 -5.44 1.64
N ARG A 67 -10.98 -6.35 1.84
CA ARG A 67 -11.64 -6.57 3.15
C ARG A 67 -10.65 -6.98 4.24
N ALA A 68 -9.72 -7.88 3.91
CA ALA A 68 -8.67 -8.30 4.83
C ALA A 68 -7.74 -7.14 5.18
N GLU A 69 -7.29 -6.36 4.19
CA GLU A 69 -6.43 -5.20 4.39
C GLU A 69 -7.09 -4.16 5.30
N LEU A 70 -8.34 -3.77 5.01
CA LEU A 70 -9.09 -2.83 5.86
C LEU A 70 -9.21 -3.36 7.29
N ARG A 71 -9.68 -4.60 7.47
CA ARG A 71 -9.88 -5.19 8.80
C ARG A 71 -8.57 -5.29 9.59
N LEU A 72 -7.49 -5.75 8.95
CA LEU A 72 -6.22 -6.01 9.64
C LEU A 72 -5.52 -4.70 10.02
N ASN A 73 -5.54 -3.70 9.13
CA ASN A 73 -4.80 -2.46 9.31
C ASN A 73 -5.58 -1.43 10.13
N SER A 74 -6.92 -1.47 10.13
CA SER A 74 -7.72 -0.59 11.00
C SER A 74 -7.48 -0.83 12.50
N ARG A 75 -6.96 -2.00 12.88
CA ARG A 75 -6.60 -2.28 14.29
C ARG A 75 -5.44 -1.41 14.78
N THR A 76 -4.53 -1.03 13.88
CA THR A 76 -3.33 -0.23 14.23
C THR A 76 -3.39 1.19 13.69
N ALA A 77 -4.21 1.44 12.67
CA ALA A 77 -4.33 2.75 12.04
C ALA A 77 -5.78 3.04 11.58
N PRO A 78 -6.76 3.08 12.50
CA PRO A 78 -8.18 3.27 12.18
C PRO A 78 -8.45 4.60 11.46
N ASP A 79 -7.74 5.67 11.83
CA ASP A 79 -7.92 6.99 11.20
C ASP A 79 -7.32 7.10 9.79
N LEU A 80 -6.50 6.13 9.41
CA LEU A 80 -5.86 6.03 8.11
C LEU A 80 -6.65 5.15 7.15
N TYR A 81 -7.16 4.00 7.60
CA TYR A 81 -7.91 3.04 6.80
C TYR A 81 -9.41 3.23 6.98
N LEU A 82 -10.05 3.93 6.05
CA LEU A 82 -11.37 4.51 6.28
C LEU A 82 -12.51 3.53 5.94
N ARG A 83 -12.49 2.96 4.73
CA ARG A 83 -13.56 2.07 4.25
C ARG A 83 -13.18 1.34 2.96
N LEU A 84 -14.05 0.43 2.55
CA LEU A 84 -14.08 -0.07 1.18
C LEU A 84 -14.97 0.80 0.28
N CYS A 85 -14.62 0.82 -1.00
CA CYS A 85 -15.39 1.48 -2.05
C CYS A 85 -15.37 0.58 -3.31
N PRO A 86 -16.50 0.01 -3.75
CA PRO A 86 -16.56 -0.59 -5.07
C PRO A 86 -16.50 0.51 -6.14
N ILE A 87 -15.88 0.18 -7.26
CA ILE A 87 -16.10 0.89 -8.53
C ILE A 87 -17.15 0.12 -9.30
N THR A 88 -18.21 0.79 -9.71
CA THR A 88 -19.38 0.17 -10.33
C THR A 88 -19.65 0.76 -11.70
N ARG A 89 -20.07 -0.07 -12.64
CA ARG A 89 -20.62 0.35 -13.93
C ARG A 89 -22.12 0.54 -13.81
N GLN A 90 -22.58 1.76 -14.00
CA GLN A 90 -23.99 2.13 -13.93
C GLN A 90 -24.74 1.67 -15.18
N ALA A 91 -26.07 1.74 -15.15
CA ALA A 91 -26.92 1.38 -16.29
C ALA A 91 -26.65 2.21 -17.55
N ASP A 92 -26.18 3.46 -17.40
CA ASP A 92 -25.78 4.34 -18.50
C ASP A 92 -24.37 4.03 -19.05
N GLY A 93 -23.71 2.99 -18.52
CA GLY A 93 -22.37 2.54 -18.92
C GLY A 93 -21.22 3.28 -18.25
N ARG A 94 -21.47 4.38 -17.52
CA ARG A 94 -20.43 5.15 -16.82
C ARG A 94 -19.93 4.42 -15.57
N LEU A 95 -18.68 4.68 -15.20
CA LEU A 95 -18.13 4.23 -13.92
C LEU A 95 -18.43 5.25 -12.82
N ALA A 96 -18.69 4.74 -11.62
CA ALA A 96 -18.91 5.54 -10.41
C ALA A 96 -18.25 4.89 -9.19
N PHE A 97 -17.92 5.74 -8.21
CA PHE A 97 -17.59 5.30 -6.86
C PHE A 97 -18.88 4.95 -6.11
N ASP A 98 -18.93 3.80 -5.44
CA ASP A 98 -20.05 3.38 -4.58
C ASP A 98 -21.44 3.39 -5.25
N GLY A 99 -21.52 3.34 -6.58
CA GLY A 99 -22.81 3.23 -7.28
C GLY A 99 -23.50 1.88 -7.06
N ASP A 100 -24.74 1.77 -7.52
CA ASP A 100 -25.60 0.58 -7.39
C ASP A 100 -25.48 -0.41 -8.56
N GLY A 101 -24.71 -0.05 -9.59
CA GLY A 101 -24.47 -0.86 -10.77
C GLY A 101 -23.53 -2.05 -10.57
N HIS A 102 -23.09 -2.64 -11.69
CA HIS A 102 -22.25 -3.84 -11.68
C HIS A 102 -20.85 -3.53 -11.13
N VAL A 103 -20.41 -4.27 -10.09
CA VAL A 103 -19.09 -4.09 -9.48
C VAL A 103 -17.98 -4.50 -10.44
N MET A 104 -17.13 -3.54 -10.79
CA MET A 104 -15.98 -3.68 -11.66
C MET A 104 -14.70 -4.01 -10.87
N ASP A 105 -14.46 -3.31 -9.76
CA ASP A 105 -13.35 -3.60 -8.83
C ASP A 105 -13.60 -3.02 -7.44
N TRP A 106 -12.68 -3.28 -6.50
CA TRP A 106 -12.75 -2.81 -5.12
C TRP A 106 -11.53 -1.98 -4.74
N LEU A 107 -11.79 -0.88 -4.01
CA LEU A 107 -10.78 0.00 -3.46
C LEU A 107 -10.77 -0.06 -1.94
N VAL A 108 -9.57 0.08 -1.38
CA VAL A 108 -9.41 0.51 0.01
C VAL A 108 -9.21 2.03 0.01
N VAL A 109 -10.14 2.75 0.64
CA VAL A 109 -10.08 4.21 0.78
C VAL A 109 -9.33 4.54 2.07
N MET A 110 -8.32 5.37 1.92
CA MET A 110 -7.43 5.78 3.00
C MET A 110 -7.36 7.30 3.10
N ARG A 111 -7.00 7.80 4.28
CA ARG A 111 -6.59 9.20 4.45
C ARG A 111 -5.24 9.41 3.77
N ARG A 112 -5.11 10.45 2.95
CA ARG A 112 -3.80 10.85 2.43
C ARG A 112 -3.00 11.50 3.56
N PHE A 113 -1.74 11.13 3.68
CA PHE A 113 -0.79 11.79 4.58
C PHE A 113 0.41 12.34 3.80
N PRO A 114 1.14 13.33 4.36
CA PRO A 114 2.27 13.95 3.67
C PRO A 114 3.33 12.91 3.31
N GLN A 115 3.75 12.87 2.03
CA GLN A 115 4.78 11.92 1.59
C GLN A 115 6.12 12.14 2.30
N LYS A 116 6.42 13.38 2.72
CA LYS A 116 7.58 13.74 3.56
C LYS A 116 7.55 13.16 4.98
N ALA A 117 6.45 12.52 5.38
CA ALA A 117 6.30 11.84 6.67
C ALA A 117 6.53 10.32 6.56
N LEU A 118 6.79 9.81 5.35
CA LEU A 118 7.23 8.43 5.18
C LEU A 118 8.64 8.28 5.79
N PHE A 119 8.88 7.18 6.49
CA PHE A 119 10.14 6.96 7.21
C PHE A 119 11.35 6.85 6.27
N ASP A 120 11.18 6.34 5.05
CA ASP A 120 12.23 6.32 4.02
C ASP A 120 12.66 7.75 3.64
N ARG A 121 11.71 8.66 3.44
CA ARG A 121 11.96 10.08 3.17
C ARG A 121 12.58 10.76 4.37
N MET A 122 12.07 10.51 5.57
CA MET A 122 12.64 11.06 6.80
C MET A 122 14.07 10.59 7.03
N ALA A 123 14.42 9.35 6.69
CA ALA A 123 15.78 8.82 6.80
C ALA A 123 16.74 9.56 5.86
N VAL A 124 16.36 9.70 4.58
CA VAL A 124 17.18 10.42 3.58
C VAL A 124 17.36 11.90 3.95
N GLU A 125 16.33 12.52 4.52
CA GLU A 125 16.36 13.93 4.94
C GLU A 125 17.00 14.15 6.33
N GLY A 126 17.51 13.12 7.01
CA GLY A 126 18.08 13.22 8.35
C GLY A 126 17.07 13.57 9.46
N ARG A 127 15.77 13.41 9.18
CA ARG A 127 14.65 13.69 10.09
C ARG A 127 14.18 12.47 10.88
N LEU A 128 14.66 11.28 10.56
CA LEU A 128 14.35 10.05 11.29
C LEU A 128 15.24 9.95 12.54
N SER A 129 14.74 10.47 13.66
CA SER A 129 15.46 10.52 14.92
C SER A 129 15.49 9.16 15.64
N GLU A 130 16.52 8.90 16.44
CA GLU A 130 16.64 7.71 17.29
C GLU A 130 15.41 7.47 18.20
N PRO A 131 14.83 8.46 18.91
CA PRO A 131 13.61 8.26 19.69
C PRO A 131 12.44 7.68 18.87
N LEU A 132 12.22 8.22 17.67
CA LEU A 132 11.17 7.75 16.76
C LEU A 132 11.40 6.30 16.28
N ILE A 133 12.66 5.91 16.09
CA ILE A 133 13.03 4.53 15.76
C ILE A 133 12.70 3.59 16.92
N HIS A 134 13.03 3.98 18.15
CA HIS A 134 12.69 3.21 19.35
C HIS A 134 11.19 3.05 19.55
N GLU A 135 10.42 4.14 19.38
CA GLU A 135 8.96 4.12 19.46
C GLU A 135 8.36 3.17 18.41
N LEU A 136 8.80 3.27 17.15
CA LEU A 136 8.38 2.36 16.09
C LEU A 136 8.71 0.89 16.44
N GLY A 137 9.92 0.63 16.94
CA GLY A 137 10.33 -0.71 17.34
C GLY A 137 9.43 -1.30 18.42
N ALA A 138 9.08 -0.50 19.44
CA ALA A 138 8.17 -0.89 20.50
C ALA A 138 6.74 -1.17 19.99
N GLU A 139 6.23 -0.35 19.06
CA GLU A 139 4.93 -0.58 18.42
C GLU A 139 4.91 -1.89 17.62
N ILE A 140 5.94 -2.15 16.82
CA ILE A 140 6.06 -3.40 16.05
C ILE A 140 6.12 -4.61 16.98
N ALA A 141 6.90 -4.53 18.06
CA ALA A 141 7.01 -5.60 19.05
C ALA A 141 5.65 -5.89 19.71
N ARG A 142 4.92 -4.86 20.13
CA ARG A 142 3.57 -5.01 20.69
C ARG A 142 2.59 -5.61 19.68
N PHE A 143 2.62 -5.14 18.43
CA PHE A 143 1.78 -5.69 17.37
C PHE A 143 2.03 -7.18 17.18
N HIS A 144 3.30 -7.60 17.06
CA HIS A 144 3.66 -9.02 16.90
C HIS A 144 3.29 -9.87 18.12
N ALA A 145 3.45 -9.35 19.35
CA ALA A 145 3.07 -10.07 20.57
C ALA A 145 1.56 -10.35 20.65
N SER A 146 0.73 -9.46 20.10
CA SER A 146 -0.74 -9.60 20.06
C SER A 146 -1.28 -10.36 18.85
N ALA A 147 -0.42 -10.70 17.87
CA ALA A 147 -0.86 -11.31 16.63
C ALA A 147 -1.14 -12.81 16.81
N GLU A 148 -2.23 -13.29 16.21
CA GLU A 148 -2.56 -14.72 16.19
C GLU A 148 -1.47 -15.51 15.46
N VAL A 149 -0.89 -16.51 16.15
CA VAL A 149 0.13 -17.39 15.57
C VAL A 149 -0.55 -18.44 14.70
N ARG A 150 -0.50 -18.23 13.38
CA ARG A 150 -0.99 -19.23 12.43
C ARG A 150 0.13 -20.23 12.09
N GLN A 151 -0.13 -21.52 12.25
CA GLN A 151 0.81 -22.55 11.78
C GLN A 151 0.98 -22.42 10.26
N GLN A 152 2.20 -22.07 9.85
CA GLN A 152 2.58 -21.93 8.46
C GLN A 152 2.81 -23.33 7.87
N ASP A 153 2.52 -23.50 6.58
CA ASP A 153 3.11 -24.58 5.81
C ASP A 153 4.64 -24.54 5.99
N PRO A 154 5.29 -25.64 6.41
CA PRO A 154 6.74 -25.69 6.61
C PRO A 154 7.55 -25.18 5.41
N ALA A 155 7.10 -25.44 4.18
CA ALA A 155 7.78 -24.97 2.97
C ALA A 155 7.68 -23.44 2.82
N LEU A 156 6.51 -22.87 3.09
CA LEU A 156 6.30 -21.42 3.06
C LEU A 156 7.06 -20.72 4.19
N ARG A 157 7.16 -21.36 5.35
CA ARG A 157 7.94 -20.87 6.50
C ARG A 157 9.43 -20.79 6.15
N GLN A 158 9.96 -21.83 5.52
CA GLN A 158 11.36 -21.87 5.08
C GLN A 158 11.65 -20.77 4.06
N LEU A 159 10.80 -20.64 3.02
CA LEU A 159 10.92 -19.61 2.00
C LEU A 159 10.94 -18.19 2.59
N LYS A 160 10.03 -17.90 3.55
CA LYS A 160 10.00 -16.61 4.23
C LYS A 160 11.22 -16.36 5.10
N ALA A 161 11.71 -17.38 5.81
CA ALA A 161 12.91 -17.27 6.63
C ALA A 161 14.14 -16.96 5.76
N ASP A 162 14.26 -17.59 4.61
CA ASP A 162 15.37 -17.36 3.68
C ASP A 162 15.31 -15.95 3.08
N LYS A 163 14.11 -15.49 2.69
CA LYS A 163 13.89 -14.11 2.21
C LYS A 163 14.16 -13.07 3.29
N ALA A 164 13.74 -13.30 4.54
CA ALA A 164 14.03 -12.42 5.67
C ALA A 164 15.54 -12.32 5.95
N ARG A 165 16.26 -13.46 5.93
CA ARG A 165 17.73 -13.47 6.06
C ARG A 165 18.41 -12.72 4.92
N GLN A 166 17.92 -12.85 3.69
CA GLN A 166 18.43 -12.10 2.55
C GLN A 166 18.23 -10.59 2.73
N LEU A 167 17.04 -10.15 3.14
CA LEU A 167 16.75 -8.73 3.40
C LEU A 167 17.60 -8.17 4.55
N LEU A 168 17.79 -8.94 5.63
CA LEU A 168 18.69 -8.54 6.73
C LEU A 168 20.13 -8.40 6.26
N ARG A 169 20.64 -9.32 5.44
CA ARG A 169 21.98 -9.19 4.84
C ARG A 169 22.10 -7.96 3.94
N GLN A 170 21.06 -7.66 3.15
CA GLN A 170 21.02 -6.44 2.33
C GLN A 170 21.03 -5.19 3.22
N ALA A 171 20.19 -5.15 4.26
CA ALA A 171 20.14 -4.06 5.23
C ALA A 171 21.49 -3.86 5.97
N GLN A 172 22.16 -4.94 6.34
CA GLN A 172 23.51 -4.90 6.90
C GLN A 172 24.54 -4.37 5.90
N GLY A 173 24.41 -4.72 4.60
CA GLY A 173 25.21 -4.12 3.54
C GLY A 173 25.06 -2.60 3.45
N TYR A 174 23.85 -2.08 3.63
CA TYR A 174 23.59 -0.62 3.70
C TYR A 174 24.17 0.05 4.97
N LEU A 175 24.37 -0.69 6.05
CA LEU A 175 24.98 -0.20 7.29
C LEU A 175 26.50 -0.35 7.30
N SER A 176 27.05 -1.25 6.48
CA SER A 176 28.48 -1.61 6.42
C SER A 176 29.23 -0.86 5.32
N HIS A 177 28.52 -0.36 4.31
CA HIS A 177 29.04 0.60 3.34
C HIS A 177 28.56 1.99 3.76
N GLU A 178 29.49 2.93 3.95
CA GLU A 178 29.15 4.35 4.08
C GLU A 178 28.14 4.72 2.99
N SER A 179 27.00 5.25 3.42
CA SER A 179 25.87 5.54 2.56
C SER A 179 26.30 6.46 1.40
N PRO A 180 26.05 6.11 0.12
CA PRO A 180 26.26 7.03 -1.00
C PRO A 180 25.36 8.28 -0.93
N LEU A 181 24.40 8.31 0.02
CA LEU A 181 23.49 9.42 0.26
C LEU A 181 24.03 10.44 1.28
N LEU A 182 25.20 10.18 1.89
CA LEU A 182 25.95 11.16 2.69
C LEU A 182 27.24 11.50 1.94
N GLY A 183 27.12 12.24 0.85
CA GLY A 183 28.25 12.95 0.26
C GLY A 183 28.70 14.09 1.18
N VAL A 184 29.29 13.75 2.33
CA VAL A 184 30.04 14.71 3.16
C VAL A 184 31.49 14.59 2.75
N THR A 185 31.86 15.29 1.68
CA THR A 185 33.26 15.59 1.39
C THR A 185 33.73 16.56 2.47
N THR A 186 34.45 16.06 3.47
CA THR A 186 35.21 16.91 4.38
C THR A 186 36.56 17.18 3.73
N ALA A 187 36.77 18.39 3.20
CA ALA A 187 38.09 18.89 2.85
C ALA A 187 38.14 20.43 2.94
N CYS A 188 38.61 20.92 4.09
CA CYS A 188 39.66 21.93 4.21
C CYS A 188 40.53 21.51 5.39
#